data_AF-A0A919GDH6-F1
#
_entry.id   AF-A0A919GDH6-F1
#
_cell.length_a   1.000
_cell.length_b   1.000
_cell.length_c   1.000
_cell.angle_alpha   90.00
_cell.angle_beta   90.00
_cell.angle_gamma   90.00
#
_symmetry.space_group_name_H-M   'P 1'
#
loop_
_entity.id
_entity.type
_entity.pdbx_description
1 polymer ?
#
loop_
_entity_poly.entity_id
_entity_poly.type
_entity_poly.pdbx_seq_one_letter_code
_entity_poly.pdbx_strand_id
1 'polypeptide(L)'
;MTKRLHRTIAALAAGTALTGALALGAVPSYAAGQPNVSCGTLTGSDSTAAASLNQVLTGKLRNGAMTAYRFSCARAIVDAVRARGLPDQLAVIAVTTAITESVLENNPNQIDLDSVGLFQQRASWGSTSDRLNPAISTNLFLNRLLNLYPNNAWQNKQVGVVCQSVQVSNYPDRYQLEAADAQRIVNAVGAASTTPPDPLSLPAGTLVKSAAGPDVKVMIAGAGLPVAASDVTADHYDLSRIVLVDDTAFRSLPGVPPAGTVVLDQSGSDASRYVVVDGAALPVSGSDWTGDGYSTRPALGVPTSWLQGARQGVLSSGLVVSAQSGSDPSRYVMVDGAALPISGAEWTANGYDSRPLMGVPTDWLHAAAARTPGSGTVVKNISGTDPSVYVMLAGAALPISGAEWTANGYDTRPLMGVPGTWLQGAVAKSPADGTVVMNQSGSDPSRYVMVAGAALPISGAEWTANGYDTRPLMGAPGTWLQGAVAKSPANGTVVKNISGTDPSVYVMAGGAAVPLSGGDFTALGYDQRPLQSVPGTWEQAAVARPAPAQGTLLLSPDNATVWLVTAAGQKKALTAADFGPGKYSLTDVVKVPTAYTAKLPTTA
;
A
#
# COMPACT_ATOMS: atom_id res chain seq x y z
N MET A 1 25.11 -18.29 11.17
CA MET A 1 25.74 -18.42 12.51
C MET A 1 25.58 -17.08 13.21
N THR A 2 25.02 -16.92 14.41
CA THR A 2 24.52 -17.88 15.42
C THR A 2 23.26 -17.31 16.11
N LYS A 3 22.43 -18.14 16.74
CA LYS A 3 21.02 -17.82 17.14
C LYS A 3 20.87 -16.86 18.34
N ARG A 4 19.75 -16.13 18.36
CA ARG A 4 19.10 -15.56 19.58
C ARG A 4 18.54 -16.66 20.48
N LEU A 5 18.43 -16.40 21.79
CA LEU A 5 17.40 -16.91 22.73
C LEU A 5 17.40 -15.95 23.95
N HIS A 6 16.38 -15.11 24.23
CA HIS A 6 15.02 -15.37 24.78
C HIS A 6 14.96 -15.76 26.26
N ARG A 7 14.41 -14.82 27.07
CA ARG A 7 13.43 -14.96 28.19
C ARG A 7 13.87 -15.89 29.37
N THR A 8 13.32 -15.84 30.59
CA THR A 8 11.90 -15.77 30.99
C THR A 8 11.79 -15.48 32.52
N ILE A 9 10.73 -14.77 32.98
CA ILE A 9 9.85 -14.95 34.18
C ILE A 9 10.43 -15.61 35.47
N ALA A 10 10.01 -15.34 36.72
CA ALA A 10 9.35 -14.27 37.50
C ALA A 10 9.04 -14.87 38.90
N ALA A 11 8.83 -14.07 39.97
CA ALA A 11 8.02 -14.47 41.14
C ALA A 11 7.73 -13.29 42.09
N LEU A 12 6.51 -13.23 42.64
CA LEU A 12 6.13 -12.38 43.77
C LEU A 12 6.37 -13.10 45.11
N ALA A 13 6.63 -12.34 46.17
CA ALA A 13 6.19 -12.66 47.52
C ALA A 13 5.99 -11.37 48.34
N ALA A 14 4.90 -11.29 49.10
CA ALA A 14 4.62 -10.20 50.03
C ALA A 14 4.86 -10.66 51.48
N GLY A 15 5.24 -9.74 52.36
CA GLY A 15 5.43 -10.03 53.79
C GLY A 15 5.63 -8.78 54.63
N THR A 16 4.66 -8.47 55.49
CA THR A 16 4.70 -7.34 56.45
C THR A 16 5.32 -7.74 57.78
N ALA A 17 6.14 -6.88 58.39
CA ALA A 17 6.58 -7.03 59.78
C ALA A 17 6.76 -5.68 60.51
N LEU A 18 6.29 -5.65 61.76
CA LEU A 18 6.55 -4.65 62.82
C LEU A 18 7.68 -5.18 63.73
N THR A 19 8.45 -4.42 64.50
CA THR A 19 8.52 -2.97 64.85
C THR A 19 9.98 -2.54 64.98
N GLY A 20 10.30 -1.23 64.87
CA GLY A 20 11.61 -0.71 65.25
C GLY A 20 11.68 0.82 65.31
N ALA A 21 11.41 1.41 66.48
CA ALA A 21 11.50 2.86 66.66
C ALA A 21 12.96 3.30 66.88
N LEU A 22 13.50 4.08 65.94
CA LEU A 22 14.74 4.85 66.10
C LEU A 22 14.40 6.33 65.92
N ALA A 23 14.36 7.05 67.05
CA ALA A 23 14.15 8.50 67.06
C ALA A 23 15.43 9.21 66.60
N LEU A 24 15.64 9.25 65.28
CA LEU A 24 16.60 10.17 64.67
C LEU A 24 16.02 11.59 64.75
N GLY A 25 16.76 12.49 65.40
CA GLY A 25 16.33 13.87 65.61
C GLY A 25 16.00 14.57 64.29
N ALA A 26 14.85 15.24 64.25
CA ALA A 26 14.44 16.02 63.10
C ALA A 26 15.41 17.20 62.88
N VAL A 27 16.34 17.04 61.93
CA VAL A 27 16.89 18.20 61.22
C VAL A 27 15.72 18.95 60.60
N PRO A 28 15.61 20.29 60.78
CA PRO A 28 14.53 21.05 60.17
C PRO A 28 14.64 20.92 58.66
N SER A 29 13.70 20.17 58.08
CA SER A 29 13.55 20.11 56.64
C SER A 29 13.11 21.49 56.17
N TYR A 30 13.90 22.14 55.31
CA TYR A 30 13.44 23.32 54.59
C TYR A 30 12.17 22.92 53.85
N ALA A 31 11.03 23.52 54.23
CA ALA A 31 9.75 23.21 53.62
C ALA A 31 9.83 23.56 52.12
N ALA A 32 9.71 22.55 51.26
CA ALA A 32 9.61 22.78 49.83
C ALA A 32 8.37 23.64 49.55
N GLY A 33 8.53 24.66 48.71
CA GLY A 33 7.43 25.54 48.35
C GLY A 33 6.25 24.76 47.78
N GLN A 34 5.03 25.23 48.09
CA GLN A 34 3.80 24.70 47.52
C GLN A 34 3.85 24.81 45.98
N PRO A 35 3.31 23.84 45.23
CA PRO A 35 3.27 23.91 43.77
C PRO A 35 2.39 25.08 43.31
N ASN A 36 2.70 25.64 42.14
CA ASN A 36 1.90 26.71 41.55
C ASN A 36 0.43 26.30 41.37
N VAL A 37 -0.48 27.23 41.67
CA VAL A 37 -1.94 27.01 41.57
C VAL A 37 -2.36 26.95 40.11
N SER A 38 -3.36 26.12 39.79
CA SER A 38 -3.90 26.04 38.43
C SER A 38 -4.46 27.39 37.96
N CYS A 39 -4.23 27.71 36.69
CA CYS A 39 -4.85 28.85 36.02
C CYS A 39 -6.13 28.49 35.24
N GLY A 40 -6.50 27.21 35.21
CA GLY A 40 -7.60 26.66 34.41
C GLY A 40 -7.24 25.29 33.85
N THR A 41 -8.16 24.67 33.11
CA THR A 41 -7.92 23.39 32.45
C THR A 41 -6.94 23.56 31.28
N LEU A 42 -5.88 22.74 31.24
CA LEU A 42 -4.93 22.73 30.13
C LEU A 42 -5.55 22.04 28.91
N THR A 43 -5.29 22.59 27.73
CA THR A 43 -5.81 22.11 26.44
C THR A 43 -4.68 21.83 25.44
N GLY A 44 -4.97 21.08 24.38
CA GLY A 44 -4.02 20.87 23.28
C GLY A 44 -3.55 22.18 22.65
N SER A 45 -4.47 23.14 22.48
CA SER A 45 -4.18 24.49 21.98
C SER A 45 -3.16 25.24 22.84
N ASP A 46 -3.18 25.08 24.17
CA ASP A 46 -2.22 25.72 25.07
C ASP A 46 -0.79 25.20 24.82
N SER A 47 -0.64 23.89 24.62
CA SER A 47 0.63 23.25 24.28
C SER A 47 1.16 23.71 22.91
N THR A 48 0.27 23.78 21.92
CA THR A 48 0.61 24.22 20.56
C THR A 48 1.02 25.70 20.50
N ALA A 49 0.28 26.57 21.17
CA ALA A 49 0.60 27.99 21.25
C ALA A 49 1.91 28.23 22.03
N ALA A 50 2.12 27.50 23.14
CA ALA A 50 3.38 27.55 23.89
C ALA A 50 4.60 27.12 23.03
N ALA A 51 4.48 26.02 22.28
CA ALA A 51 5.53 25.56 21.36
C ALA A 51 5.87 26.59 20.27
N SER A 52 4.84 27.23 19.69
CA SER A 52 5.01 28.28 18.68
C SER A 52 5.68 29.54 19.26
N LEU A 53 5.24 29.97 20.45
CA LEU A 53 5.79 31.14 21.14
C LEU A 53 7.26 30.94 21.54
N ASN A 54 7.67 29.73 21.92
CA ASN A 54 9.06 29.43 22.27
C ASN A 54 10.07 29.68 21.13
N GLN A 55 9.61 29.83 19.88
CA GLN A 55 10.46 30.22 18.74
C GLN A 55 10.69 31.74 18.62
N VAL A 56 9.86 32.57 19.26
CA VAL A 56 9.81 34.03 19.04
C VAL A 56 9.88 34.89 20.32
N LEU A 57 9.79 34.28 21.50
CA LEU A 57 9.95 34.99 22.79
C LEU A 57 11.42 35.28 23.10
N THR A 58 11.66 36.44 23.73
CA THR A 58 12.97 37.09 23.85
C THR A 58 13.34 37.55 25.27
N GLY A 59 12.35 37.77 26.12
CA GLY A 59 12.48 38.15 27.53
C GLY A 59 12.61 36.95 28.46
N LYS A 60 11.96 37.00 29.63
CA LYS A 60 12.02 35.95 30.67
C LYS A 60 11.50 34.58 30.22
N LEU A 61 10.70 34.52 29.16
CA LEU A 61 10.02 33.30 28.70
C LEU A 61 10.68 32.62 27.48
N ARG A 62 11.87 33.05 27.09
CA ARG A 62 12.69 32.43 26.03
C ARG A 62 13.20 31.02 26.39
N ASN A 63 13.90 30.38 25.47
CA ASN A 63 14.59 29.09 25.66
C ASN A 63 13.67 27.94 26.14
N GLY A 64 12.46 27.83 25.58
CA GLY A 64 11.52 26.77 25.95
C GLY A 64 10.73 27.04 27.24
N ALA A 65 10.90 28.21 27.88
CA ALA A 65 10.30 28.52 29.16
C ALA A 65 8.79 28.87 29.08
N MET A 66 8.20 29.05 27.90
CA MET A 66 6.75 29.06 27.75
C MET A 66 6.22 27.63 27.77
N THR A 67 5.44 27.27 28.78
CA THR A 67 4.79 25.97 28.92
C THR A 67 3.28 26.09 28.70
N ALA A 68 2.59 24.98 28.43
CA ALA A 68 1.12 24.95 28.35
C ALA A 68 0.47 25.53 29.62
N TYR A 69 1.07 25.30 30.79
CA TYR A 69 0.65 25.92 32.06
C TYR A 69 0.78 27.45 32.04
N ARG A 70 1.96 28.00 31.73
CA ARG A 70 2.17 29.46 31.68
C ARG A 70 1.32 30.13 30.60
N PHE A 71 1.08 29.45 29.47
CA PHE A 71 0.15 29.91 28.44
C PHE A 71 -1.29 29.92 28.95
N SER A 72 -1.73 28.88 29.68
CA SER A 72 -3.08 28.87 30.31
C SER A 72 -3.27 30.02 31.31
N CYS A 73 -2.20 30.45 32.00
CA CYS A 73 -2.23 31.62 32.87
C CYS A 73 -2.36 32.93 32.08
N ALA A 74 -1.65 33.07 30.96
CA ALA A 74 -1.84 34.22 30.07
C ALA A 74 -3.26 34.25 29.47
N ARG A 75 -3.80 33.09 29.06
CA ARG A 75 -5.19 32.97 28.61
C ARG A 75 -6.17 33.42 29.69
N ALA A 76 -6.02 32.96 30.94
CA ALA A 76 -6.91 33.36 32.03
C ALA A 76 -6.90 34.88 32.31
N ILE A 77 -5.74 35.55 32.14
CA ILE A 77 -5.62 37.02 32.23
C ILE A 77 -6.37 37.69 31.07
N VAL A 78 -6.13 37.23 29.82
CA VAL A 78 -6.78 37.75 28.61
C VAL A 78 -8.30 37.58 28.68
N ASP A 79 -8.77 36.41 29.09
CA ASP A 79 -10.20 36.10 29.24
C ASP A 79 -10.86 37.00 30.30
N ALA A 80 -10.19 37.26 31.43
CA ALA A 80 -10.70 38.17 32.47
C ALA A 80 -10.79 39.64 31.99
N VAL A 81 -9.88 40.09 31.13
CA VAL A 81 -9.94 41.42 30.49
C VAL A 81 -11.12 41.46 29.50
N ARG A 82 -11.22 40.47 28.61
CA ARG A 82 -12.27 40.39 27.59
C ARG A 82 -13.66 40.22 28.19
N ALA A 83 -13.80 39.48 29.29
CA ALA A 83 -15.05 39.34 30.06
C ALA A 83 -15.59 40.67 30.61
N ARG A 84 -14.75 41.72 30.69
CA ARG A 84 -15.15 43.08 31.07
C ARG A 84 -15.41 44.01 29.88
N GLY A 85 -15.36 43.50 28.65
CA GLY A 85 -15.43 44.30 27.43
C GLY A 85 -14.25 45.27 27.28
N LEU A 86 -13.12 44.99 27.94
CA LEU A 86 -11.93 45.84 27.89
C LEU A 86 -11.04 45.46 26.70
N PRO A 87 -10.34 46.43 26.08
CA PRO A 87 -9.48 46.18 24.91
C PRO A 87 -8.25 45.34 25.25
N ASP A 88 -7.80 44.52 24.30
CA ASP A 88 -6.63 43.64 24.43
C ASP A 88 -5.33 44.37 24.83
N GLN A 89 -5.20 45.69 24.60
CA GLN A 89 -4.07 46.48 25.10
C GLN A 89 -3.97 46.44 26.65
N LEU A 90 -5.10 46.35 27.36
CA LEU A 90 -5.10 46.13 28.82
C LEU A 90 -4.71 44.70 29.20
N ALA A 91 -4.97 43.71 28.33
CA ALA A 91 -4.45 42.35 28.50
C ALA A 91 -2.94 42.30 28.28
N VAL A 92 -2.39 43.07 27.32
CA VAL A 92 -0.94 43.21 27.14
C VAL A 92 -0.30 43.81 28.38
N ILE A 93 -0.90 44.84 28.97
CA ILE A 93 -0.42 45.44 30.23
C ILE A 93 -0.48 44.43 31.39
N ALA A 94 -1.59 43.72 31.56
CA ALA A 94 -1.74 42.74 32.63
C ALA A 94 -0.81 41.51 32.48
N VAL A 95 -0.66 40.98 31.27
CA VAL A 95 0.29 39.89 30.95
C VAL A 95 1.73 40.37 31.14
N THR A 96 2.08 41.60 30.73
CA THR A 96 3.40 42.20 31.00
C THR A 96 3.70 42.18 32.50
N THR A 97 2.77 42.67 33.33
CA THR A 97 2.92 42.62 34.78
C THR A 97 3.12 41.19 35.28
N ALA A 98 2.30 40.22 34.87
CA ALA A 98 2.42 38.84 35.35
C ALA A 98 3.73 38.13 34.90
N ILE A 99 4.29 38.47 33.73
CA ILE A 99 5.62 37.99 33.32
C ILE A 99 6.70 38.62 34.23
N THR A 100 6.60 39.91 34.53
CA THR A 100 7.57 40.60 35.38
C THR A 100 7.53 40.13 36.82
N GLU A 101 6.34 39.95 37.41
CA GLU A 101 6.15 39.55 38.82
C GLU A 101 6.46 38.08 39.07
N SER A 102 5.89 37.16 38.27
CA SER A 102 5.96 35.72 38.56
C SER A 102 6.35 34.84 37.37
N VAL A 103 6.71 35.42 36.22
CA VAL A 103 7.02 34.66 34.99
C VAL A 103 5.79 33.84 34.51
N LEU A 104 4.59 34.42 34.66
CA LEU A 104 3.29 33.78 34.41
C LEU A 104 3.01 32.54 35.28
N GLU A 105 3.46 32.56 36.54
CA GLU A 105 3.18 31.51 37.52
C GLU A 105 2.22 32.00 38.61
N ASN A 106 1.16 31.25 38.86
CA ASN A 106 0.20 31.56 39.93
C ASN A 106 0.72 31.01 41.26
N ASN A 107 1.76 31.65 41.79
CA ASN A 107 2.58 31.15 42.87
C ASN A 107 1.94 31.38 44.27
N PRO A 108 1.61 30.32 45.04
CA PRO A 108 1.06 30.44 46.40
C PRO A 108 2.10 30.76 47.48
N ASN A 109 3.39 30.70 47.16
CA ASN A 109 4.46 30.90 48.14
C ASN A 109 4.70 32.39 48.39
N GLN A 110 4.70 32.75 49.66
CA GLN A 110 5.05 34.08 50.17
C GLN A 110 6.58 34.28 50.12
N ILE A 111 7.12 34.48 48.92
CA ILE A 111 8.57 34.63 48.68
C ILE A 111 9.06 36.04 49.06
N ASP A 112 8.22 37.06 48.84
CA ASP A 112 8.47 38.44 49.29
C ASP A 112 7.27 38.95 50.12
N LEU A 113 7.49 39.10 51.44
CA LEU A 113 6.47 39.46 52.43
C LEU A 113 5.22 38.56 52.33
N ASP A 114 4.04 39.15 52.16
CA ASP A 114 2.75 38.46 52.10
C ASP A 114 2.21 38.30 50.65
N SER A 115 3.07 38.52 49.66
CA SER A 115 2.75 38.56 48.22
C SER A 115 2.47 37.17 47.65
N VAL A 116 1.42 37.01 46.82
CA VAL A 116 1.09 35.74 46.15
C VAL A 116 0.48 35.96 44.75
N GLY A 117 0.41 34.88 43.97
CA GLY A 117 -0.33 34.78 42.71
C GLY A 117 0.38 35.38 41.50
N LEU A 118 -0.33 35.41 40.37
CA LEU A 118 0.17 35.88 39.07
C LEU A 118 0.74 37.31 39.09
N PHE A 119 0.18 38.16 39.95
CA PHE A 119 0.54 39.57 40.07
C PHE A 119 1.34 39.88 41.34
N GLN A 120 1.79 38.86 42.09
CA GLN A 120 2.47 39.02 43.40
C GLN A 120 1.81 40.10 44.29
N GLN A 121 0.48 40.09 44.33
CA GLN A 121 -0.30 41.09 45.08
C GLN A 121 -0.14 40.85 46.59
N ARG A 122 0.05 41.91 47.38
CA ARG A 122 0.05 41.91 48.86
C ARG A 122 -1.38 41.75 49.41
N ALA A 123 -1.56 41.41 50.69
CA ALA A 123 -2.88 41.20 51.31
C ALA A 123 -3.78 42.45 51.33
N SER A 124 -3.21 43.66 51.16
CA SER A 124 -3.96 44.90 50.96
C SER A 124 -4.82 44.91 49.68
N TRP A 125 -4.58 44.01 48.73
CA TRP A 125 -5.38 43.87 47.51
C TRP A 125 -6.62 42.97 47.69
N GLY A 126 -6.64 42.07 48.68
CA GLY A 126 -7.71 41.09 48.87
C GLY A 126 -7.25 39.83 49.61
N SER A 127 -8.18 38.88 49.81
CA SER A 127 -7.85 37.62 50.49
C SER A 127 -6.82 36.81 49.70
N THR A 128 -6.13 35.88 50.36
CA THR A 128 -5.17 34.98 49.69
C THR A 128 -5.85 34.14 48.60
N SER A 129 -7.10 33.72 48.81
CA SER A 129 -7.91 33.03 47.78
C SER A 129 -8.25 33.91 46.58
N ASP A 130 -8.54 35.20 46.79
CA ASP A 130 -8.80 36.15 45.69
C ASP A 130 -7.54 36.38 44.84
N ARG A 131 -6.40 36.55 45.51
CA ARG A 131 -5.09 36.80 44.88
C ARG A 131 -4.53 35.57 44.15
N LEU A 132 -4.95 34.36 44.54
CA LEU A 132 -4.63 33.10 43.84
C LEU A 132 -5.68 32.66 42.82
N ASN A 133 -6.82 33.35 42.72
CA ASN A 133 -7.76 33.13 41.63
C ASN A 133 -7.33 34.02 40.43
N PRO A 134 -7.01 33.45 39.25
CA PRO A 134 -6.53 34.22 38.11
C PRO A 134 -7.49 35.33 37.66
N ALA A 135 -8.79 35.05 37.65
CA ALA A 135 -9.79 36.03 37.22
C ALA A 135 -9.99 37.14 38.25
N ILE A 136 -10.04 36.80 39.55
CA ILE A 136 -10.21 37.80 40.62
C ILE A 136 -8.95 38.67 40.75
N SER A 137 -7.76 38.08 40.81
CA SER A 137 -6.47 38.82 40.87
C SER A 137 -6.25 39.74 39.66
N THR A 138 -6.59 39.30 38.45
CA THR A 138 -6.60 40.16 37.24
C THR A 138 -7.59 41.30 37.41
N ASN A 139 -8.80 41.04 37.92
CA ASN A 139 -9.81 42.07 38.13
C ASN A 139 -9.41 43.10 39.18
N LEU A 140 -8.73 42.68 40.25
CA LEU A 140 -8.14 43.57 41.25
C LEU A 140 -7.09 44.50 40.61
N PHE A 141 -6.16 43.93 39.82
CA PHE A 141 -5.16 44.70 39.06
C PHE A 141 -5.81 45.72 38.13
N LEU A 142 -6.78 45.29 37.31
CA LEU A 142 -7.51 46.16 36.37
C LEU A 142 -8.30 47.27 37.08
N ASN A 143 -8.89 46.99 38.24
CA ASN A 143 -9.60 48.00 39.04
C ASN A 143 -8.65 49.09 39.53
N ARG A 144 -7.46 48.71 40.02
CA ARG A 144 -6.43 49.69 40.42
C ARG A 144 -5.92 50.49 39.22
N LEU A 145 -5.68 49.84 38.08
CA LEU A 145 -5.26 50.49 36.83
C LEU A 145 -6.28 51.55 36.37
N LEU A 146 -7.56 51.17 36.24
CA LEU A 146 -8.61 52.07 35.76
C LEU A 146 -8.87 53.24 36.73
N ASN A 147 -8.72 53.03 38.04
CA ASN A 147 -8.80 54.10 39.04
C ASN A 147 -7.61 55.08 38.98
N LEU A 148 -6.42 54.62 38.62
CA LEU A 148 -5.23 55.46 38.43
C LEU A 148 -5.23 56.19 37.08
N TYR A 149 -5.88 55.61 36.07
CA TYR A 149 -5.95 56.12 34.70
C TYR A 149 -7.40 56.27 34.22
N PRO A 150 -8.20 57.17 34.83
CA PRO A 150 -9.56 57.46 34.39
C PRO A 150 -9.58 57.96 32.94
N ASN A 151 -10.74 57.85 32.28
CA ASN A 151 -10.96 58.32 30.91
C ASN A 151 -9.93 57.78 29.89
N ASN A 152 -9.47 56.53 30.08
CA ASN A 152 -8.48 55.86 29.24
C ASN A 152 -7.11 56.53 29.14
N ALA A 153 -6.72 57.34 30.15
CA ALA A 153 -5.43 58.04 30.19
C ALA A 153 -4.17 57.13 30.12
N TRP A 154 -4.35 55.81 30.24
CA TRP A 154 -3.32 54.78 30.07
C TRP A 154 -2.95 54.51 28.60
N GLN A 155 -3.82 54.81 27.61
CA GLN A 155 -3.63 54.42 26.20
C GLN A 155 -2.36 55.01 25.56
N ASN A 156 -2.04 56.26 25.91
CA ASN A 156 -0.88 57.00 25.40
C ASN A 156 0.35 56.89 26.32
N LYS A 157 0.38 55.90 27.23
CA LYS A 157 1.51 55.63 28.11
C LYS A 157 2.23 54.35 27.68
N GLN A 158 3.55 54.35 27.88
CA GLN A 158 4.37 53.15 27.69
C GLN A 158 3.92 52.05 28.65
N VAL A 159 3.79 50.81 28.16
CA VAL A 159 3.23 49.66 28.90
C VAL A 159 3.86 49.52 30.29
N GLY A 160 5.20 49.51 30.37
CA GLY A 160 5.91 49.38 31.63
C GLY A 160 5.66 50.51 32.64
N VAL A 161 5.38 51.74 32.18
CA VAL A 161 5.01 52.87 33.05
C VAL A 161 3.63 52.65 33.66
N VAL A 162 2.68 52.09 32.89
CA VAL A 162 1.35 51.73 33.42
C VAL A 162 1.49 50.59 34.44
N CYS A 163 2.22 49.52 34.11
CA CYS A 163 2.50 48.42 35.04
C CYS A 163 3.09 48.91 36.38
N GLN A 164 4.16 49.73 36.31
CA GLN A 164 4.81 50.28 37.49
C GLN A 164 3.88 51.17 38.31
N SER A 165 3.04 51.99 37.67
CA SER A 165 2.12 52.88 38.39
C SER A 165 1.07 52.11 39.20
N VAL A 166 0.72 50.90 38.74
CA VAL A 166 -0.26 50.03 39.40
C VAL A 166 0.38 49.24 40.55
N GLN A 167 1.57 48.66 40.33
CA GLN A 167 2.24 47.78 41.29
C GLN A 167 3.15 48.50 42.29
N VAL A 168 3.74 49.64 41.90
CA VAL A 168 4.70 50.42 42.70
C VAL A 168 5.90 49.57 43.15
N SER A 169 6.52 48.86 42.20
CA SER A 169 7.69 48.01 42.46
C SER A 169 8.97 48.83 42.70
N ASN A 170 9.91 48.27 43.44
CA ASN A 170 11.27 48.82 43.61
C ASN A 170 12.11 48.73 42.32
N TYR A 171 11.63 48.06 41.27
CA TYR A 171 12.36 47.83 40.01
C TYR A 171 11.54 48.24 38.77
N PRO A 172 11.23 49.54 38.61
CA PRO A 172 10.30 50.04 37.57
C PRO A 172 10.68 49.62 36.15
N ASP A 173 11.97 49.58 35.84
CA ASP A 173 12.47 49.35 34.48
C ASP A 173 12.24 47.91 33.98
N ARG A 174 11.87 46.97 34.87
CA ARG A 174 11.71 45.55 34.52
C ARG A 174 10.46 45.25 33.70
N TYR A 175 9.40 46.05 33.78
CA TYR A 175 8.16 45.76 33.05
C TYR A 175 8.31 45.95 31.55
N GLN A 176 8.97 47.03 31.12
CA GLN A 176 9.00 47.38 29.70
C GLN A 176 9.78 46.36 28.85
N LEU A 177 10.69 45.61 29.45
CA LEU A 177 11.45 44.53 28.82
C LEU A 177 10.54 43.38 28.33
N GLU A 178 9.45 43.10 29.04
CA GLU A 178 8.55 41.98 28.75
C GLU A 178 7.37 42.37 27.84
N ALA A 179 7.17 43.67 27.56
CA ALA A 179 5.98 44.18 26.87
C ALA A 179 5.83 43.65 25.42
N ALA A 180 6.94 43.46 24.70
CA ALA A 180 6.91 42.90 23.35
C ALA A 180 6.56 41.39 23.35
N ASP A 181 7.03 40.66 24.35
CA ASP A 181 6.70 39.25 24.54
C ASP A 181 5.23 39.09 24.99
N ALA A 182 4.75 39.94 25.90
CA ALA A 182 3.34 40.00 26.28
C ALA A 182 2.42 40.25 25.08
N GLN A 183 2.78 41.16 24.15
CA GLN A 183 2.01 41.39 22.93
C GLN A 183 1.94 40.14 22.04
N ARG A 184 3.05 39.43 21.86
CA ARG A 184 3.08 38.14 21.12
C ARG A 184 2.16 37.10 21.77
N ILE A 185 2.18 37.02 23.09
CA ILE A 185 1.38 36.08 23.88
C ILE A 185 -0.12 36.38 23.76
N VAL A 186 -0.55 37.65 23.90
CA VAL A 186 -1.96 38.03 23.78
C VAL A 186 -2.49 37.75 22.37
N ASN A 187 -1.69 38.04 21.33
CA ASN A 187 -2.05 37.70 19.94
C ASN A 187 -2.23 36.19 19.76
N ALA A 188 -1.33 35.37 20.34
CA ALA A 188 -1.41 33.92 20.28
C ALA A 188 -2.62 33.35 21.06
N VAL A 189 -3.04 33.96 22.17
CA VAL A 189 -4.30 33.61 22.86
C VAL A 189 -5.49 33.86 21.93
N GLY A 190 -5.53 35.00 21.22
CA GLY A 190 -6.57 35.28 20.22
C GLY A 190 -6.70 34.20 19.14
N ALA A 191 -5.58 33.70 18.62
CA ALA A 191 -5.57 32.60 17.65
C ALA A 191 -5.91 31.22 18.26
N ALA A 192 -5.51 30.96 19.51
CA ALA A 192 -5.83 29.71 20.20
C ALA A 192 -7.31 29.60 20.61
N SER A 193 -8.03 30.72 20.69
CA SER A 193 -9.49 30.76 20.97
C SER A 193 -10.36 30.29 19.80
N THR A 194 -9.84 30.17 18.58
CA THR A 194 -10.57 29.54 17.47
C THR A 194 -10.35 28.03 17.48
N THR A 195 -11.42 27.25 17.68
CA THR A 195 -11.38 25.80 17.50
C THR A 195 -10.88 25.47 16.08
N PRO A 196 -9.83 24.64 15.92
CA PRO A 196 -9.38 24.21 14.59
C PRO A 196 -10.53 23.53 13.83
N PRO A 197 -10.70 23.80 12.53
CA PRO A 197 -11.76 23.16 11.75
C PRO A 197 -11.52 21.65 11.66
N ASP A 198 -12.62 20.88 11.65
CA ASP A 198 -12.57 19.46 11.32
C ASP A 198 -12.10 19.32 9.86
N PRO A 199 -10.98 18.62 9.58
CA PRO A 199 -10.50 18.46 8.21
C PRO A 199 -11.52 17.78 7.30
N LEU A 200 -12.42 16.93 7.82
CA LEU A 200 -13.47 16.28 7.01
C LEU A 200 -14.56 17.26 6.52
N SER A 201 -14.65 18.45 7.14
CA SER A 201 -15.54 19.53 6.69
C SER A 201 -14.93 20.43 5.60
N LEU A 202 -13.65 20.27 5.29
CA LEU A 202 -12.93 21.14 4.37
C LEU A 202 -13.15 20.74 2.89
N PRO A 203 -13.25 21.70 1.96
CA PRO A 203 -13.36 21.41 0.53
C PRO A 203 -12.18 20.61 -0.02
N ALA A 204 -12.43 19.84 -1.08
CA ALA A 204 -11.36 19.21 -1.85
C ALA A 204 -10.38 20.25 -2.41
N GLY A 205 -9.09 19.93 -2.46
CA GLY A 205 -8.00 20.84 -2.80
C GLY A 205 -7.46 21.67 -1.60
N THR A 206 -8.11 21.64 -0.43
CA THR A 206 -7.61 22.34 0.76
C THR A 206 -6.33 21.68 1.27
N LEU A 207 -5.26 22.46 1.44
CA LEU A 207 -4.04 22.01 2.13
C LEU A 207 -4.25 22.07 3.64
N VAL A 208 -3.97 20.96 4.32
CA VAL A 208 -4.07 20.82 5.78
C VAL A 208 -2.75 20.39 6.40
N LYS A 209 -2.55 20.80 7.66
CA LYS A 209 -1.37 20.46 8.45
C LYS A 209 -1.68 20.37 9.93
N SER A 210 -1.04 19.42 10.62
CA SER A 210 -0.93 19.45 12.08
C SER A 210 0.15 20.42 12.52
N ALA A 211 -0.14 21.27 13.51
CA ALA A 211 0.85 22.16 14.10
C ALA A 211 2.00 21.43 14.83
N ALA A 212 1.86 20.12 15.09
CA ALA A 212 2.87 19.30 15.76
C ALA A 212 3.86 18.58 14.80
N GLY A 213 3.66 18.65 13.49
CA GLY A 213 4.47 17.93 12.50
C GLY A 213 4.91 18.79 11.30
N PRO A 214 5.81 18.29 10.44
CA PRO A 214 6.19 18.97 9.21
C PRO A 214 5.18 18.75 8.07
N ASP A 215 4.51 17.58 8.07
CA ASP A 215 3.75 17.04 6.95
C ASP A 215 2.56 17.91 6.51
N VAL A 216 2.31 17.91 5.21
CA VAL A 216 1.16 18.57 4.56
C VAL A 216 0.36 17.51 3.81
N LYS A 217 -0.97 17.58 3.92
CA LYS A 217 -1.90 16.76 3.14
C LYS A 217 -2.80 17.68 2.30
N VAL A 218 -3.22 17.23 1.13
CA VAL A 218 -4.33 17.83 0.37
C VAL A 218 -5.60 17.02 0.61
N MET A 219 -6.70 17.70 0.91
CA MET A 219 -8.00 17.08 1.12
C MET A 219 -8.61 16.68 -0.23
N ILE A 220 -9.01 15.41 -0.38
CA ILE A 220 -9.60 14.85 -1.61
C ILE A 220 -10.73 13.91 -1.22
N ALA A 221 -11.98 14.33 -1.41
CA ALA A 221 -13.19 13.55 -1.10
C ALA A 221 -13.19 12.91 0.32
N GLY A 222 -12.71 13.66 1.33
CA GLY A 222 -12.61 13.20 2.72
C GLY A 222 -11.33 12.44 3.08
N ALA A 223 -10.49 12.09 2.09
CA ALA A 223 -9.13 11.60 2.31
C ALA A 223 -8.14 12.77 2.41
N GLY A 224 -7.01 12.55 3.10
CA GLY A 224 -5.89 13.49 3.16
C GLY A 224 -4.66 12.88 2.50
N LEU A 225 -4.41 13.24 1.23
CA LEU A 225 -3.32 12.68 0.45
C LEU A 225 -2.02 13.44 0.76
N PRO A 226 -0.89 12.75 1.02
CA PRO A 226 0.37 13.42 1.33
C PRO A 226 0.85 14.24 0.13
N VAL A 227 1.26 15.49 0.38
CA VAL A 227 1.92 16.35 -0.63
C VAL A 227 3.42 16.23 -0.43
N ALA A 228 4.14 15.63 -1.37
CA ALA A 228 5.58 15.52 -1.30
C ALA A 228 6.26 16.85 -1.67
N ALA A 229 7.50 17.05 -1.24
CA ALA A 229 8.27 18.25 -1.58
C ALA A 229 8.50 18.42 -3.10
N SER A 230 8.48 17.32 -3.86
CA SER A 230 8.48 17.30 -5.33
C SER A 230 7.23 17.94 -5.94
N ASP A 231 6.09 17.75 -5.28
CA ASP A 231 4.77 18.07 -5.81
C ASP A 231 4.50 19.57 -5.64
N VAL A 232 5.03 20.22 -4.59
CA VAL A 232 4.69 21.61 -4.24
C VAL A 232 4.78 22.58 -5.43
N THR A 233 5.88 22.56 -6.17
CA THR A 233 6.10 23.47 -7.31
C THR A 233 5.46 22.94 -8.60
N ALA A 234 5.50 21.63 -8.83
CA ALA A 234 4.99 20.99 -10.04
C ALA A 234 3.45 21.05 -10.11
N ASP A 235 2.79 20.86 -8.98
CA ASP A 235 1.34 20.76 -8.80
C ASP A 235 0.73 22.12 -8.39
N HIS A 236 1.57 23.16 -8.27
CA HIS A 236 1.21 24.53 -7.94
C HIS A 236 0.53 24.71 -6.57
N TYR A 237 0.96 23.95 -5.55
CA TYR A 237 0.42 24.04 -4.19
C TYR A 237 0.91 25.29 -3.44
N ASP A 238 -0.01 26.22 -3.17
CA ASP A 238 0.26 27.44 -2.40
C ASP A 238 0.32 27.15 -0.89
N LEU A 239 1.55 26.90 -0.38
CA LEU A 239 1.79 26.62 1.04
C LEU A 239 1.42 27.79 1.98
N SER A 240 1.14 29.00 1.47
CA SER A 240 0.65 30.11 2.31
C SER A 240 -0.82 29.95 2.73
N ARG A 241 -1.56 29.03 2.08
CA ARG A 241 -2.99 28.76 2.33
C ARG A 241 -3.26 27.50 3.15
N ILE A 242 -2.24 26.98 3.83
CA ILE A 242 -2.39 25.80 4.69
C ILE A 242 -3.33 26.10 5.86
N VAL A 243 -4.37 25.26 6.01
CA VAL A 243 -5.26 25.26 7.16
C VAL A 243 -4.64 24.40 8.26
N LEU A 244 -4.46 24.97 9.45
CA LEU A 244 -4.09 24.22 10.64
C LEU A 244 -5.31 23.48 11.20
N VAL A 245 -5.16 22.18 11.43
CA VAL A 245 -6.19 21.29 11.97
C VAL A 245 -5.65 20.55 13.20
N ASP A 246 -6.53 19.90 13.96
CA ASP A 246 -6.13 19.07 15.10
C ASP A 246 -5.18 17.92 14.67
N ASP A 247 -4.21 17.60 15.53
CA ASP A 247 -3.18 16.59 15.24
C ASP A 247 -3.75 15.16 15.19
N THR A 248 -4.74 14.84 16.03
CA THR A 248 -5.41 13.53 16.02
C THR A 248 -6.25 13.40 14.75
N ALA A 249 -7.02 14.44 14.41
CA ALA A 249 -7.80 14.49 13.18
C ALA A 249 -6.92 14.40 11.92
N PHE A 250 -5.80 15.13 11.87
CA PHE A 250 -4.85 15.06 10.76
C PHE A 250 -4.28 13.66 10.54
N ARG A 251 -3.98 12.93 11.64
CA ARG A 251 -3.42 11.57 11.60
C ARG A 251 -4.47 10.51 11.26
N SER A 252 -5.74 10.72 11.60
CA SER A 252 -6.82 9.78 11.29
C SER A 252 -7.37 9.89 9.86
N LEU A 253 -7.01 10.95 9.11
CA LEU A 253 -7.39 11.10 7.70
C LEU A 253 -6.98 9.89 6.84
N PRO A 254 -7.91 9.27 6.08
CA PRO A 254 -7.59 8.22 5.11
C PRO A 254 -6.55 8.67 4.10
N GLY A 255 -5.58 7.82 3.77
CA GLY A 255 -4.55 8.09 2.75
C GLY A 255 -4.98 7.81 1.31
N VAL A 256 -6.25 7.43 1.11
CA VAL A 256 -6.83 6.97 -0.17
C VAL A 256 -8.26 7.54 -0.28
N PRO A 257 -8.66 8.15 -1.42
CA PRO A 257 -10.03 8.63 -1.62
C PRO A 257 -11.05 7.47 -1.64
N PRO A 258 -12.34 7.72 -1.34
CA PRO A 258 -13.38 6.71 -1.47
C PRO A 258 -13.42 6.09 -2.87
N ALA A 259 -13.72 4.79 -2.94
CA ALA A 259 -13.79 4.10 -4.22
C ALA A 259 -14.88 4.71 -5.14
N GLY A 260 -14.57 4.84 -6.42
CA GLY A 260 -15.39 5.58 -7.39
C GLY A 260 -15.06 7.07 -7.54
N THR A 261 -14.14 7.62 -6.71
CA THR A 261 -13.62 8.99 -6.88
C THR A 261 -12.83 9.09 -8.18
N VAL A 262 -13.13 10.10 -9.01
CA VAL A 262 -12.38 10.39 -10.24
C VAL A 262 -11.25 11.35 -9.90
N VAL A 263 -10.03 11.00 -10.32
CA VAL A 263 -8.81 11.77 -10.05
C VAL A 263 -8.00 12.01 -11.33
N LEU A 264 -7.22 13.09 -11.30
CA LEU A 264 -6.27 13.50 -12.34
C LEU A 264 -4.98 14.03 -11.70
N ASP A 265 -3.90 14.06 -12.47
CA ASP A 265 -2.64 14.68 -12.07
C ASP A 265 -2.82 16.20 -11.86
N GLN A 266 -2.60 16.69 -10.63
CA GLN A 266 -2.76 18.10 -10.29
C GLN A 266 -1.78 19.01 -11.06
N SER A 267 -0.59 18.51 -11.44
CA SER A 267 0.35 19.26 -12.29
C SER A 267 -0.13 19.43 -13.74
N GLY A 268 -1.09 18.61 -14.17
CA GLY A 268 -1.50 18.50 -15.57
C GLY A 268 -0.46 17.87 -16.50
N SER A 269 0.62 17.29 -15.97
CA SER A 269 1.64 16.61 -16.79
C SER A 269 1.11 15.32 -17.43
N ASP A 270 0.22 14.61 -16.73
CA ASP A 270 -0.58 13.50 -17.26
C ASP A 270 -2.05 13.94 -17.46
N ALA A 271 -2.46 14.07 -18.72
CA ALA A 271 -3.85 14.40 -19.09
C ALA A 271 -4.83 13.21 -18.95
N SER A 272 -4.33 12.03 -18.56
CA SER A 272 -5.15 10.84 -18.34
C SER A 272 -6.07 10.99 -17.12
N ARG A 273 -7.19 10.27 -17.14
CA ARG A 273 -8.16 10.27 -16.05
C ARG A 273 -8.15 8.90 -15.38
N TYR A 274 -8.35 8.91 -14.07
CA TYR A 274 -8.33 7.69 -13.27
C TYR A 274 -9.54 7.62 -12.35
N VAL A 275 -9.99 6.41 -12.01
CA VAL A 275 -10.94 6.16 -10.93
C VAL A 275 -10.23 5.39 -9.81
N VAL A 276 -10.40 5.86 -8.58
CA VAL A 276 -9.86 5.17 -7.40
C VAL A 276 -10.73 3.94 -7.11
N VAL A 277 -10.13 2.76 -7.04
CA VAL A 277 -10.78 1.51 -6.58
C VAL A 277 -9.77 0.75 -5.73
N ASP A 278 -10.14 0.44 -4.49
CA ASP A 278 -9.30 -0.33 -3.55
C ASP A 278 -7.84 0.15 -3.43
N GLY A 279 -7.64 1.48 -3.33
CA GLY A 279 -6.31 2.09 -3.28
C GLY A 279 -5.63 2.32 -4.64
N ALA A 280 -6.01 1.57 -5.67
CA ALA A 280 -5.45 1.70 -7.01
C ALA A 280 -6.13 2.83 -7.81
N ALA A 281 -5.35 3.53 -8.63
CA ALA A 281 -5.85 4.49 -9.62
C ALA A 281 -5.99 3.80 -10.98
N LEU A 282 -7.20 3.35 -11.32
CA LEU A 282 -7.47 2.62 -12.55
C LEU A 282 -7.67 3.61 -13.72
N PRO A 283 -6.96 3.47 -14.85
CA PRO A 283 -7.11 4.35 -16.00
C PRO A 283 -8.51 4.25 -16.59
N VAL A 284 -9.10 5.40 -16.91
CA VAL A 284 -10.40 5.54 -17.58
C VAL A 284 -10.15 5.93 -19.03
N SER A 285 -10.58 5.10 -19.97
CA SER A 285 -10.43 5.36 -21.40
C SER A 285 -11.37 6.47 -21.91
N GLY A 286 -11.20 6.88 -23.17
CA GLY A 286 -12.12 7.82 -23.80
C GLY A 286 -13.54 7.26 -23.96
N SER A 287 -13.66 5.96 -24.20
CA SER A 287 -14.91 5.19 -24.23
C SER A 287 -15.57 5.17 -22.86
N ASP A 288 -14.83 4.71 -21.86
CA ASP A 288 -15.31 4.54 -20.48
C ASP A 288 -15.71 5.90 -19.86
N TRP A 289 -15.01 6.99 -20.19
CA TRP A 289 -15.30 8.33 -19.66
C TRP A 289 -16.78 8.73 -19.82
N THR A 290 -17.34 8.51 -21.01
CA THR A 290 -18.76 8.76 -21.27
C THR A 290 -19.64 7.53 -21.02
N GLY A 291 -19.18 6.33 -21.41
CA GLY A 291 -19.96 5.10 -21.33
C GLY A 291 -20.26 4.63 -19.90
N ASP A 292 -19.27 4.73 -19.01
CA ASP A 292 -19.37 4.33 -17.60
C ASP A 292 -19.84 5.48 -16.68
N GLY A 293 -20.21 6.64 -17.26
CA GLY A 293 -20.72 7.80 -16.52
C GLY A 293 -19.69 8.52 -15.64
N TYR A 294 -18.38 8.26 -15.79
CA TYR A 294 -17.34 8.99 -15.05
C TYR A 294 -17.36 10.49 -15.35
N SER A 295 -17.76 10.88 -16.57
CA SER A 295 -17.93 12.26 -17.04
C SER A 295 -18.89 13.13 -16.25
N THR A 296 -19.80 12.56 -15.45
CA THR A 296 -20.71 13.34 -14.58
C THR A 296 -20.19 13.51 -13.17
N ARG A 297 -19.00 12.99 -12.84
CA ARG A 297 -18.39 13.04 -11.51
C ARG A 297 -17.38 14.20 -11.43
N PRO A 298 -17.21 14.86 -10.27
CA PRO A 298 -16.11 15.80 -10.07
C PRO A 298 -14.76 15.10 -10.28
N ALA A 299 -13.94 15.64 -11.18
CA ALA A 299 -12.58 15.17 -11.39
C ALA A 299 -11.64 15.98 -10.48
N LEU A 300 -10.99 15.31 -9.53
CA LEU A 300 -10.19 15.96 -8.47
C LEU A 300 -8.69 15.85 -8.78
N GLY A 301 -7.98 16.97 -8.75
CA GLY A 301 -6.52 17.00 -8.84
C GLY A 301 -5.87 16.40 -7.60
N VAL A 302 -5.00 15.41 -7.79
CA VAL A 302 -4.25 14.73 -6.71
C VAL A 302 -2.74 14.91 -6.90
N PRO A 303 -1.92 14.76 -5.83
CA PRO A 303 -0.48 14.97 -5.93
C PRO A 303 0.17 14.03 -6.95
N THR A 304 1.07 14.53 -7.79
CA THR A 304 1.74 13.74 -8.83
C THR A 304 2.42 12.50 -8.24
N SER A 305 3.16 12.64 -7.13
CA SER A 305 3.82 11.50 -6.46
C SER A 305 2.84 10.43 -5.96
N TRP A 306 1.69 10.85 -5.40
CA TRP A 306 0.64 9.94 -4.94
C TRP A 306 0.02 9.18 -6.12
N LEU A 307 -0.29 9.87 -7.22
CA LEU A 307 -0.89 9.24 -8.40
C LEU A 307 0.04 8.20 -9.03
N GLN A 308 1.34 8.48 -9.11
CA GLN A 308 2.34 7.52 -9.58
C GLN A 308 2.35 6.23 -8.74
N GLY A 309 2.24 6.34 -7.41
CA GLY A 309 2.09 5.19 -6.51
C GLY A 309 0.77 4.46 -6.71
N ALA A 310 -0.36 5.18 -6.71
CA ALA A 310 -1.69 4.60 -6.86
C ALA A 310 -1.89 3.86 -8.20
N ARG A 311 -1.24 4.32 -9.29
CA ARG A 311 -1.25 3.64 -10.60
C ARG A 311 -0.51 2.30 -10.61
N GLN A 312 0.40 2.06 -9.66
CA GLN A 312 1.06 0.76 -9.45
C GLN A 312 0.28 -0.14 -8.47
N GLY A 313 -0.78 0.39 -7.85
CA GLY A 313 -1.68 -0.37 -6.99
C GLY A 313 -2.37 -1.51 -7.75
N VAL A 314 -2.49 -2.65 -7.08
CA VAL A 314 -3.20 -3.83 -7.58
C VAL A 314 -4.39 -4.07 -6.67
N LEU A 315 -5.59 -4.29 -7.25
CA LEU A 315 -6.80 -4.59 -6.48
C LEU A 315 -6.60 -5.86 -5.65
N SER A 316 -7.06 -5.83 -4.40
CA SER A 316 -6.90 -6.90 -3.43
C SER A 316 -7.51 -8.21 -3.90
N SER A 317 -6.78 -9.31 -3.71
CA SER A 317 -7.28 -10.65 -4.00
C SER A 317 -8.56 -10.95 -3.20
N GLY A 318 -9.60 -11.42 -3.87
CA GLY A 318 -10.93 -11.71 -3.30
C GLY A 318 -11.98 -10.62 -3.53
N LEU A 319 -11.58 -9.42 -3.97
CA LEU A 319 -12.49 -8.35 -4.40
C LEU A 319 -13.30 -8.80 -5.63
N VAL A 320 -14.58 -8.46 -5.68
CA VAL A 320 -15.45 -8.77 -6.83
C VAL A 320 -15.66 -7.50 -7.65
N VAL A 321 -15.48 -7.61 -8.97
CA VAL A 321 -15.56 -6.48 -9.91
C VAL A 321 -16.45 -6.79 -11.12
N SER A 322 -17.02 -5.73 -11.72
CA SER A 322 -17.76 -5.74 -12.98
C SER A 322 -17.58 -4.43 -13.74
N ALA A 323 -17.87 -4.41 -15.04
CA ALA A 323 -17.85 -3.18 -15.84
C ALA A 323 -18.80 -2.12 -15.26
N GLN A 324 -18.34 -0.88 -15.12
CA GLN A 324 -19.10 0.18 -14.46
C GLN A 324 -20.35 0.62 -15.26
N SER A 325 -20.31 0.59 -16.59
CA SER A 325 -21.51 0.79 -17.44
C SER A 325 -22.53 -0.34 -17.37
N GLY A 326 -22.13 -1.54 -16.94
CA GLY A 326 -22.92 -2.76 -17.09
C GLY A 326 -23.05 -3.23 -18.55
N SER A 327 -22.25 -2.68 -19.48
CA SER A 327 -22.21 -3.14 -20.88
C SER A 327 -21.71 -4.58 -21.01
N ASP A 328 -20.79 -4.97 -20.13
CA ASP A 328 -20.41 -6.36 -19.89
C ASP A 328 -21.11 -6.87 -18.61
N PRO A 329 -22.03 -7.85 -18.70
CA PRO A 329 -22.70 -8.45 -17.54
C PRO A 329 -21.80 -9.44 -16.77
N SER A 330 -20.58 -9.70 -17.26
CA SER A 330 -19.63 -10.60 -16.63
C SER A 330 -19.13 -10.04 -15.30
N ARG A 331 -18.95 -10.93 -14.32
CA ARG A 331 -18.44 -10.60 -12.99
C ARG A 331 -17.19 -11.39 -12.74
N TYR A 332 -16.23 -10.77 -12.07
CA TYR A 332 -14.90 -11.32 -11.89
C TYR A 332 -14.49 -11.23 -10.42
N VAL A 333 -13.68 -12.17 -9.97
CA VAL A 333 -12.94 -12.04 -8.71
C VAL A 333 -11.49 -11.70 -9.02
N MET A 334 -10.96 -10.67 -8.35
CA MET A 334 -9.55 -10.31 -8.45
C MET A 334 -8.71 -11.36 -7.73
N VAL A 335 -7.66 -11.85 -8.39
CA VAL A 335 -6.67 -12.75 -7.80
C VAL A 335 -5.31 -12.37 -8.39
N ASP A 336 -4.43 -11.82 -7.55
CA ASP A 336 -3.04 -11.50 -7.92
C ASP A 336 -2.96 -10.62 -9.20
N GLY A 337 -3.79 -9.58 -9.26
CA GLY A 337 -3.86 -8.63 -10.37
C GLY A 337 -4.54 -9.10 -11.66
N ALA A 338 -5.01 -10.37 -11.71
CA ALA A 338 -5.87 -10.89 -12.76
C ALA A 338 -7.34 -10.89 -12.33
N ALA A 339 -8.24 -10.62 -13.28
CA ALA A 339 -9.69 -10.69 -13.07
C ALA A 339 -10.21 -12.06 -13.53
N LEU A 340 -10.59 -12.95 -12.60
CA LEU A 340 -11.01 -14.31 -12.93
C LEU A 340 -12.53 -14.38 -13.10
N PRO A 341 -13.07 -14.82 -14.27
CA PRO A 341 -14.50 -14.81 -14.53
C PRO A 341 -15.25 -15.78 -13.61
N ILE A 342 -16.35 -15.30 -13.03
CA ILE A 342 -17.29 -16.05 -12.19
C ILE A 342 -18.46 -16.47 -13.07
N SER A 343 -18.71 -17.78 -13.23
CA SER A 343 -19.88 -18.23 -14.00
C SER A 343 -21.20 -17.91 -13.28
N GLY A 344 -22.30 -17.87 -14.04
CA GLY A 344 -23.64 -17.66 -13.46
C GLY A 344 -24.03 -18.70 -12.41
N ALA A 345 -23.56 -19.95 -12.55
CA ALA A 345 -23.79 -21.01 -11.58
C ALA A 345 -23.00 -20.81 -10.27
N GLU A 346 -21.79 -20.25 -10.35
CA GLU A 346 -20.90 -20.05 -9.21
C GLU A 346 -21.26 -18.81 -8.38
N TRP A 347 -21.95 -17.82 -8.97
CA TRP A 347 -22.25 -16.52 -8.35
C TRP A 347 -22.84 -16.64 -6.93
N THR A 348 -23.96 -17.35 -6.80
CA THR A 348 -24.63 -17.60 -5.52
C THR A 348 -24.13 -18.88 -4.86
N ALA A 349 -23.85 -19.94 -5.64
CA ALA A 349 -23.41 -21.23 -5.06
C ALA A 349 -22.10 -21.13 -4.27
N ASN A 350 -21.20 -20.23 -4.67
CA ASN A 350 -19.91 -20.00 -4.00
C ASN A 350 -19.89 -18.70 -3.17
N GLY A 351 -21.05 -18.06 -2.96
CA GLY A 351 -21.20 -16.88 -2.11
C GLY A 351 -20.48 -15.61 -2.60
N TYR A 352 -20.23 -15.47 -3.90
CA TYR A 352 -19.70 -14.22 -4.47
C TYR A 352 -20.72 -13.08 -4.41
N ASP A 353 -22.01 -13.43 -4.42
CA ASP A 353 -23.15 -12.51 -4.32
C ASP A 353 -23.30 -11.81 -2.96
N SER A 354 -22.73 -12.38 -1.90
CA SER A 354 -22.65 -11.75 -0.58
C SER A 354 -21.51 -10.74 -0.42
N ARG A 355 -20.64 -10.58 -1.44
CA ARG A 355 -19.48 -9.69 -1.40
C ARG A 355 -19.79 -8.32 -2.01
N PRO A 356 -19.08 -7.25 -1.57
CA PRO A 356 -19.12 -5.97 -2.26
C PRO A 356 -18.70 -6.12 -3.73
N LEU A 357 -19.58 -5.71 -4.64
CA LEU A 357 -19.33 -5.66 -6.08
C LEU A 357 -18.88 -4.25 -6.46
N MET A 358 -17.69 -4.11 -7.03
CA MET A 358 -17.11 -2.82 -7.42
C MET A 358 -17.18 -2.60 -8.94
N GLY A 359 -17.72 -1.45 -9.34
CA GLY A 359 -17.65 -0.98 -10.72
C GLY A 359 -16.24 -0.51 -11.08
N VAL A 360 -15.68 -1.05 -12.16
CA VAL A 360 -14.36 -0.69 -12.72
C VAL A 360 -14.50 -0.26 -14.19
N PRO A 361 -13.53 0.47 -14.78
CA PRO A 361 -13.56 0.84 -16.19
C PRO A 361 -13.57 -0.40 -17.09
N THR A 362 -14.38 -0.39 -18.14
CA THR A 362 -14.61 -1.56 -19.00
C THR A 362 -13.33 -2.00 -19.72
N ASP A 363 -12.59 -1.06 -20.32
CA ASP A 363 -11.34 -1.37 -21.03
C ASP A 363 -10.25 -1.90 -20.06
N TRP A 364 -10.22 -1.39 -18.82
CA TRP A 364 -9.34 -1.90 -17.77
C TRP A 364 -9.70 -3.32 -17.36
N LEU A 365 -11.01 -3.63 -17.22
CA LEU A 365 -11.48 -4.94 -16.82
C LEU A 365 -11.13 -6.00 -17.86
N HIS A 366 -11.28 -5.70 -19.14
CA HIS A 366 -10.90 -6.62 -20.23
C HIS A 366 -9.39 -6.86 -20.25
N ALA A 367 -8.58 -5.81 -20.04
CA ALA A 367 -7.13 -5.94 -19.88
C ALA A 367 -6.72 -6.74 -18.63
N ALA A 368 -7.49 -6.67 -17.54
CA ALA A 368 -7.27 -7.47 -16.32
C ALA A 368 -7.73 -8.93 -16.47
N ALA A 369 -8.79 -9.19 -17.25
CA ALA A 369 -9.31 -10.52 -17.53
C ALA A 369 -8.44 -11.32 -18.52
N ALA A 370 -7.66 -10.63 -19.36
CA ALA A 370 -6.66 -11.24 -20.23
C ALA A 370 -5.40 -11.72 -19.45
N ARG A 371 -5.21 -11.30 -18.20
CA ARG A 371 -4.07 -11.71 -17.35
C ARG A 371 -4.32 -13.07 -16.72
N THR A 372 -3.24 -13.73 -16.33
CA THR A 372 -3.27 -14.86 -15.39
C THR A 372 -2.64 -14.46 -14.06
N PRO A 373 -3.05 -15.04 -12.92
CA PRO A 373 -2.32 -14.88 -11.67
C PRO A 373 -0.82 -15.22 -11.84
N GLY A 374 0.03 -14.58 -11.04
CA GLY A 374 1.48 -14.69 -11.12
C GLY A 374 2.00 -16.11 -10.88
N SER A 375 3.20 -16.38 -11.40
CA SER A 375 3.83 -17.68 -11.17
C SER A 375 4.26 -17.81 -9.72
N GLY A 376 3.89 -18.93 -9.08
CA GLY A 376 4.08 -19.18 -7.65
C GLY A 376 2.83 -18.95 -6.78
N THR A 377 1.80 -18.27 -7.30
CA THR A 377 0.51 -18.07 -6.62
C THR A 377 -0.22 -19.40 -6.46
N VAL A 378 -0.67 -19.70 -5.23
CA VAL A 378 -1.31 -20.97 -4.89
C VAL A 378 -2.83 -20.79 -4.91
N VAL A 379 -3.52 -21.67 -5.62
CA VAL A 379 -4.97 -21.60 -5.85
C VAL A 379 -5.66 -22.92 -5.51
N LYS A 380 -6.93 -22.83 -5.12
CA LYS A 380 -7.85 -23.98 -5.01
C LYS A 380 -9.24 -23.59 -5.52
N ASN A 381 -10.05 -24.59 -5.87
CA ASN A 381 -11.47 -24.37 -6.15
C ASN A 381 -12.16 -23.81 -4.90
N ILE A 382 -12.83 -22.67 -5.02
CA ILE A 382 -13.51 -22.02 -3.90
C ILE A 382 -14.73 -22.80 -3.40
N SER A 383 -15.40 -23.57 -4.26
CA SER A 383 -16.56 -24.39 -3.88
C SER A 383 -16.20 -25.58 -2.99
N GLY A 384 -14.91 -25.97 -2.97
CA GLY A 384 -14.45 -27.19 -2.32
C GLY A 384 -14.84 -28.50 -3.02
N THR A 385 -15.51 -28.47 -4.19
CA THR A 385 -15.88 -29.69 -4.93
C THR A 385 -14.68 -30.42 -5.53
N ASP A 386 -13.59 -29.68 -5.75
CA ASP A 386 -12.26 -30.24 -5.99
C ASP A 386 -11.38 -29.91 -4.77
N PRO A 387 -10.91 -30.92 -4.01
CA PRO A 387 -10.05 -30.71 -2.84
C PRO A 387 -8.59 -30.40 -3.22
N SER A 388 -8.23 -30.48 -4.50
CA SER A 388 -6.86 -30.30 -4.98
C SER A 388 -6.39 -28.85 -4.82
N VAL A 389 -5.10 -28.72 -4.49
CA VAL A 389 -4.38 -27.44 -4.47
C VAL A 389 -3.41 -27.37 -5.65
N TYR A 390 -3.30 -26.19 -6.24
CA TYR A 390 -2.52 -25.96 -7.45
C TYR A 390 -1.58 -24.77 -7.26
N VAL A 391 -0.43 -24.79 -7.94
CA VAL A 391 0.43 -23.60 -8.10
C VAL A 391 0.33 -23.10 -9.53
N MET A 392 0.17 -21.79 -9.70
CA MET A 392 0.21 -21.15 -11.01
C MET A 392 1.65 -21.11 -11.53
N LEU A 393 1.87 -21.51 -12.78
CA LEU A 393 3.17 -21.44 -13.44
C LEU A 393 2.98 -21.13 -14.93
N ALA A 394 3.46 -19.95 -15.35
CA ALA A 394 3.35 -19.43 -16.72
C ALA A 394 1.96 -19.63 -17.37
N GLY A 395 0.89 -19.31 -16.63
CA GLY A 395 -0.50 -19.34 -17.09
C GLY A 395 -1.25 -20.67 -16.95
N ALA A 396 -0.59 -21.73 -16.47
CA ALA A 396 -1.22 -23.02 -16.15
C ALA A 396 -1.31 -23.25 -14.63
N ALA A 397 -2.31 -24.01 -14.18
CA ALA A 397 -2.48 -24.42 -12.79
C ALA A 397 -1.94 -25.86 -12.60
N LEU A 398 -0.81 -25.99 -11.90
CA LEU A 398 -0.11 -27.27 -11.74
C LEU A 398 -0.49 -27.92 -10.40
N PRO A 399 -0.97 -29.19 -10.37
CA PRO A 399 -1.40 -29.84 -9.14
C PRO A 399 -0.20 -30.07 -8.20
N ILE A 400 -0.41 -29.76 -6.93
CA ILE A 400 0.54 -30.03 -5.84
C ILE A 400 0.08 -31.28 -5.12
N SER A 401 0.92 -32.31 -5.01
CA SER A 401 0.55 -33.50 -4.23
C SER A 401 0.57 -33.21 -2.72
N GLY A 402 -0.18 -34.00 -1.94
CA GLY A 402 -0.19 -33.85 -0.48
C GLY A 402 1.18 -34.04 0.18
N ALA A 403 2.09 -34.80 -0.44
CA ALA A 403 3.47 -34.96 0.01
C ALA A 403 4.31 -33.69 -0.22
N GLU A 404 4.05 -32.96 -1.31
CA GLU A 404 4.78 -31.75 -1.69
C GLU A 404 4.29 -30.50 -0.96
N TRP A 405 3.03 -30.47 -0.50
CA TRP A 405 2.39 -29.31 0.11
C TRP A 405 3.26 -28.60 1.17
N THR A 406 3.63 -29.34 2.22
CA THR A 406 4.54 -28.85 3.29
C THR A 406 6.01 -29.07 2.96
N ALA A 407 6.37 -30.18 2.30
CA ALA A 407 7.78 -30.49 2.01
C ALA A 407 8.45 -29.45 1.10
N ASN A 408 7.69 -28.86 0.17
CA ASN A 408 8.16 -27.84 -0.76
C ASN A 408 7.73 -26.41 -0.35
N GLY A 409 7.17 -26.24 0.86
CA GLY A 409 6.80 -24.95 1.45
C GLY A 409 5.66 -24.20 0.75
N TYR A 410 4.79 -24.88 0.00
CA TYR A 410 3.60 -24.27 -0.60
C TYR A 410 2.58 -23.84 0.47
N ASP A 411 2.53 -24.56 1.59
CA ASP A 411 1.69 -24.29 2.77
C ASP A 411 1.99 -22.96 3.47
N THR A 412 3.19 -22.41 3.29
CA THR A 412 3.56 -21.07 3.79
C THR A 412 3.02 -19.93 2.92
N ARG A 413 2.47 -20.22 1.73
CA ARG A 413 2.00 -19.22 0.77
C ARG A 413 0.50 -18.94 0.97
N PRO A 414 0.03 -17.70 0.69
CA PRO A 414 -1.40 -17.40 0.67
C PRO A 414 -2.17 -18.30 -0.31
N LEU A 415 -3.17 -19.03 0.21
CA LEU A 415 -4.01 -19.96 -0.58
C LEU A 415 -5.28 -19.25 -1.07
N MET A 416 -5.36 -19.00 -2.38
CA MET A 416 -6.44 -18.24 -3.01
C MET A 416 -7.60 -19.16 -3.46
N GLY A 417 -8.83 -18.80 -3.11
CA GLY A 417 -10.03 -19.45 -3.65
C GLY A 417 -10.41 -18.85 -5.00
N VAL A 418 -10.40 -19.67 -6.06
CA VAL A 418 -10.73 -19.27 -7.44
C VAL A 418 -12.02 -19.92 -7.94
N PRO A 419 -12.69 -19.37 -8.98
CA PRO A 419 -13.80 -20.03 -9.65
C PRO A 419 -13.35 -21.38 -10.22
N GLY A 420 -14.14 -22.43 -9.98
CA GLY A 420 -13.88 -23.79 -10.45
C GLY A 420 -13.95 -23.91 -11.97
N THR A 421 -14.86 -23.19 -12.63
CA THR A 421 -14.93 -23.17 -14.11
C THR A 421 -13.65 -22.61 -14.72
N TRP A 422 -13.12 -21.53 -14.15
CA TRP A 422 -11.84 -20.97 -14.56
C TRP A 422 -10.67 -21.91 -14.25
N LEU A 423 -10.67 -22.52 -13.07
CA LEU A 423 -9.60 -23.43 -12.64
C LEU A 423 -9.47 -24.65 -13.55
N GLN A 424 -10.59 -25.26 -13.96
CA GLN A 424 -10.59 -26.35 -14.95
C GLN A 424 -9.89 -25.95 -16.25
N GLY A 425 -10.18 -24.73 -16.76
CA GLY A 425 -9.51 -24.17 -17.93
C GLY A 425 -8.03 -23.86 -17.70
N ALA A 426 -7.61 -23.53 -16.48
CA ALA A 426 -6.20 -23.31 -16.11
C ALA A 426 -5.42 -24.63 -15.93
N VAL A 427 -6.05 -25.69 -15.42
CA VAL A 427 -5.47 -27.03 -15.25
C VAL A 427 -5.32 -27.76 -16.59
N ALA A 428 -6.20 -27.49 -17.55
CA ALA A 428 -6.10 -28.03 -18.92
C ALA A 428 -4.93 -27.43 -19.74
N LYS A 429 -4.35 -26.30 -19.30
CA LYS A 429 -3.20 -25.66 -19.97
C LYS A 429 -1.89 -26.32 -19.58
N SER A 430 -0.89 -26.18 -20.45
CA SER A 430 0.51 -26.35 -20.07
C SER A 430 1.15 -24.97 -19.85
N PRO A 431 2.21 -24.85 -19.04
CA PRO A 431 3.02 -23.65 -18.97
C PRO A 431 3.50 -23.22 -20.35
N ALA A 432 3.58 -21.91 -20.59
CA ALA A 432 3.93 -21.34 -21.90
C ALA A 432 5.29 -21.87 -22.44
N ASP A 433 5.37 -22.00 -23.76
CA ASP A 433 6.59 -22.47 -24.44
C ASP A 433 7.79 -21.56 -24.15
N GLY A 434 8.97 -22.15 -24.02
CA GLY A 434 10.20 -21.44 -23.65
C GLY A 434 10.37 -21.18 -22.16
N THR A 435 9.34 -21.42 -21.32
CA THR A 435 9.44 -21.37 -19.85
C THR A 435 10.46 -22.38 -19.35
N VAL A 436 11.36 -21.95 -18.48
CA VAL A 436 12.39 -22.81 -17.87
C VAL A 436 11.92 -23.26 -16.50
N VAL A 437 11.94 -24.57 -16.25
CA VAL A 437 11.46 -25.19 -15.01
C VAL A 437 12.49 -26.12 -14.39
N MET A 438 12.41 -26.26 -13.06
CA MET A 438 13.09 -27.28 -12.26
C MET A 438 12.14 -27.84 -11.20
N ASN A 439 12.54 -28.91 -10.51
CA ASN A 439 11.79 -29.43 -9.37
C ASN A 439 11.86 -28.44 -8.19
N GLN A 440 10.70 -28.00 -7.68
CA GLN A 440 10.59 -27.05 -6.57
C GLN A 440 11.29 -27.54 -5.28
N SER A 441 11.40 -28.86 -5.06
CA SER A 441 12.11 -29.42 -3.90
C SER A 441 13.63 -29.23 -3.96
N GLY A 442 14.19 -28.94 -5.14
CA GLY A 442 15.63 -28.97 -5.40
C GLY A 442 16.27 -30.38 -5.37
N SER A 443 15.49 -31.45 -5.19
CA SER A 443 16.02 -32.82 -5.11
C SER A 443 16.45 -33.39 -6.47
N ASP A 444 15.88 -32.88 -7.56
CA ASP A 444 16.37 -33.08 -8.92
C ASP A 444 17.02 -31.76 -9.39
N PRO A 445 18.35 -31.72 -9.63
CA PRO A 445 19.04 -30.53 -10.13
C PRO A 445 18.84 -30.30 -11.64
N SER A 446 18.16 -31.22 -12.33
CA SER A 446 17.88 -31.12 -13.76
C SER A 446 16.96 -29.93 -14.06
N ARG A 447 17.22 -29.28 -15.19
CA ARG A 447 16.49 -28.11 -15.67
C ARG A 447 15.90 -28.43 -17.02
N TYR A 448 14.70 -27.94 -17.27
CA TYR A 448 13.91 -28.29 -18.43
C TYR A 448 13.34 -27.03 -19.09
N VAL A 449 13.13 -27.06 -20.40
CA VAL A 449 12.37 -26.03 -21.13
C VAL A 449 11.04 -26.62 -21.58
N MET A 450 9.96 -25.87 -21.39
CA MET A 450 8.63 -26.25 -21.83
C MET A 450 8.50 -26.05 -23.35
N VAL A 451 8.08 -27.09 -24.08
CA VAL A 451 7.81 -27.05 -25.53
C VAL A 451 6.61 -27.93 -25.85
N ALA A 452 5.54 -27.32 -26.37
CA ALA A 452 4.27 -27.94 -26.74
C ALA A 452 3.73 -28.93 -25.69
N GLY A 453 3.80 -28.53 -24.41
CA GLY A 453 3.31 -29.29 -23.26
C GLY A 453 4.24 -30.38 -22.70
N ALA A 454 5.44 -30.55 -23.26
CA ALA A 454 6.49 -31.43 -22.73
C ALA A 454 7.61 -30.61 -22.07
N ALA A 455 8.26 -31.18 -21.05
CA ALA A 455 9.42 -30.59 -20.38
C ALA A 455 10.72 -31.22 -20.90
N LEU A 456 11.44 -30.49 -21.75
CA LEU A 456 12.63 -31.01 -22.45
C LEU A 456 13.90 -30.73 -21.66
N PRO A 457 14.75 -31.73 -21.37
CA PRO A 457 15.95 -31.55 -20.54
C PRO A 457 16.97 -30.61 -21.21
N ILE A 458 17.54 -29.71 -20.42
CA ILE A 458 18.62 -28.80 -20.81
C ILE A 458 19.93 -29.35 -20.22
N SER A 459 20.91 -29.68 -21.06
CA SER A 459 22.20 -30.14 -20.55
C SER A 459 22.99 -29.02 -19.85
N GLY A 460 23.99 -29.40 -19.04
CA GLY A 460 24.86 -28.45 -18.34
C GLY A 460 25.61 -27.50 -19.29
N ALA A 461 25.97 -27.96 -20.49
CA ALA A 461 26.63 -27.13 -21.51
C ALA A 461 25.66 -26.13 -22.15
N GLU A 462 24.45 -26.57 -22.49
CA GLU A 462 23.43 -25.74 -23.15
C GLU A 462 22.89 -24.64 -22.24
N TRP A 463 22.90 -24.85 -20.92
CA TRP A 463 22.38 -23.91 -19.92
C TRP A 463 22.86 -22.46 -20.15
N THR A 464 24.17 -22.28 -20.25
CA THR A 464 24.79 -20.97 -20.49
C THR A 464 25.05 -20.73 -21.99
N ALA A 465 25.45 -21.76 -22.75
CA ALA A 465 25.76 -21.59 -24.18
C ALA A 465 24.55 -21.11 -25.00
N ASN A 466 23.33 -21.50 -24.62
CA ASN A 466 22.09 -21.15 -25.32
C ASN A 466 21.24 -20.13 -24.53
N GLY A 467 21.82 -19.48 -23.52
CA GLY A 467 21.18 -18.39 -22.76
C GLY A 467 19.94 -18.77 -21.96
N TYR A 468 19.77 -20.05 -21.58
CA TYR A 468 18.69 -20.46 -20.67
C TYR A 468 18.89 -19.88 -19.26
N ASP A 469 20.13 -19.64 -18.86
CA ASP A 469 20.53 -19.04 -17.59
C ASP A 469 20.13 -17.57 -17.42
N THR A 470 19.88 -16.86 -18.52
CA THR A 470 19.32 -15.50 -18.49
C THR A 470 17.81 -15.46 -18.24
N ARG A 471 17.13 -16.62 -18.25
CA ARG A 471 15.67 -16.71 -18.12
C ARG A 471 15.27 -16.98 -16.66
N PRO A 472 14.08 -16.52 -16.22
CA PRO A 472 13.52 -16.91 -14.93
C PRO A 472 13.38 -18.44 -14.82
N LEU A 473 14.06 -19.03 -13.83
CA LEU A 473 13.99 -20.46 -13.51
C LEU A 473 12.87 -20.71 -12.50
N MET A 474 11.80 -21.39 -12.93
CA MET A 474 10.60 -21.60 -12.11
C MET A 474 10.60 -22.97 -11.42
N GLY A 475 10.24 -23.01 -10.13
CA GLY A 475 10.01 -24.26 -9.40
C GLY A 475 8.62 -24.84 -9.69
N ALA A 476 8.58 -26.05 -10.23
CA ALA A 476 7.34 -26.81 -10.48
C ALA A 476 7.17 -27.96 -9.45
N PRO A 477 5.93 -28.43 -9.16
CA PRO A 477 5.72 -29.67 -8.43
C PRO A 477 6.43 -30.82 -9.15
N GLY A 478 7.23 -31.59 -8.41
CA GLY A 478 8.03 -32.70 -8.94
C GLY A 478 7.18 -33.83 -9.50
N THR A 479 6.04 -34.16 -8.87
CA THR A 479 5.10 -35.17 -9.41
C THR A 479 4.54 -34.75 -10.77
N TRP A 480 4.16 -33.47 -10.94
CA TRP A 480 3.74 -32.94 -12.22
C TRP A 480 4.89 -32.90 -13.24
N LEU A 481 6.08 -32.46 -12.81
CA LEU A 481 7.24 -32.32 -13.68
C LEU A 481 7.68 -33.66 -14.27
N GLN A 482 7.69 -34.75 -13.48
CA GLN A 482 7.94 -36.10 -13.99
C GLN A 482 6.94 -36.48 -15.10
N GLY A 483 5.66 -36.17 -14.92
CA GLY A 483 4.63 -36.36 -15.93
C GLY A 483 4.80 -35.48 -17.18
N ALA A 484 5.40 -34.29 -17.05
CA ALA A 484 5.72 -33.41 -18.17
C ALA A 484 7.00 -33.85 -18.93
N VAL A 485 7.99 -34.41 -18.23
CA VAL A 485 9.24 -34.95 -18.81
C VAL A 485 8.97 -36.28 -19.55
N ALA A 486 8.01 -37.07 -19.09
CA ALA A 486 7.59 -38.30 -19.78
C ALA A 486 6.83 -38.05 -21.10
N LYS A 487 6.37 -36.82 -21.35
CA LYS A 487 5.70 -36.45 -22.62
C LYS A 487 6.73 -36.17 -23.72
N SER A 488 6.28 -36.30 -24.96
CA SER A 488 6.94 -35.67 -26.11
C SER A 488 6.14 -34.43 -26.53
N PRO A 489 6.76 -33.43 -27.18
CA PRO A 489 6.03 -32.32 -27.79
C PRO A 489 4.91 -32.82 -28.70
N ALA A 490 3.80 -32.09 -28.76
CA ALA A 490 2.61 -32.53 -29.48
C ALA A 490 2.88 -32.88 -30.96
N ASN A 491 2.16 -33.89 -31.47
CA ASN A 491 2.20 -34.28 -32.87
C ASN A 491 1.94 -33.09 -33.81
N GLY A 492 2.80 -32.91 -34.82
CA GLY A 492 2.73 -31.75 -35.72
C GLY A 492 3.35 -30.45 -35.17
N THR A 493 3.99 -30.47 -34.00
CA THR A 493 4.85 -29.37 -33.53
C THR A 493 6.07 -29.27 -34.43
N VAL A 494 6.42 -28.06 -34.85
CA VAL A 494 7.64 -27.79 -35.63
C VAL A 494 8.74 -27.35 -34.67
N VAL A 495 9.90 -28.00 -34.72
CA VAL A 495 11.04 -27.74 -33.84
C VAL A 495 12.33 -27.45 -34.61
N LYS A 496 13.24 -26.69 -33.99
CA LYS A 496 14.62 -26.46 -34.44
C LYS A 496 15.59 -26.35 -33.26
N ASN A 497 16.87 -26.54 -33.55
CA ASN A 497 17.94 -26.40 -32.58
C ASN A 497 18.07 -24.94 -32.11
N ILE A 498 18.02 -24.72 -30.80
CA ILE A 498 18.17 -23.36 -30.25
C ILE A 498 19.57 -22.77 -30.48
N SER A 499 20.61 -23.61 -30.55
CA SER A 499 22.00 -23.15 -30.78
C SER A 499 22.28 -22.76 -32.23
N GLY A 500 21.41 -23.16 -33.17
CA GLY A 500 21.61 -22.99 -34.60
C GLY A 500 22.75 -23.83 -35.20
N THR A 501 23.36 -24.75 -34.43
CA THR A 501 24.44 -25.63 -34.94
C THR A 501 23.93 -26.67 -35.94
N ASP A 502 22.71 -27.18 -35.74
CA ASP A 502 21.91 -27.82 -36.78
C ASP A 502 20.94 -26.78 -37.39
N PRO A 503 21.05 -26.45 -38.69
CA PRO A 503 20.12 -25.55 -39.36
C PRO A 503 18.81 -26.24 -39.77
N SER A 504 18.67 -27.54 -39.55
CA SER A 504 17.50 -28.32 -39.95
C SER A 504 16.24 -27.95 -39.17
N VAL A 505 15.09 -28.14 -39.80
CA VAL A 505 13.76 -28.00 -39.19
C VAL A 505 13.08 -29.36 -39.17
N TYR A 506 12.44 -29.70 -38.07
CA TYR A 506 11.82 -31.00 -37.85
C TYR A 506 10.34 -30.85 -37.50
N VAL A 507 9.51 -31.83 -37.91
CA VAL A 507 8.17 -32.01 -37.36
C VAL A 507 8.13 -33.18 -36.38
N MET A 508 7.47 -32.99 -35.25
CA MET A 508 7.30 -34.03 -34.24
C MET A 508 6.20 -35.01 -34.62
N ALA A 509 6.53 -36.30 -34.66
CA ALA A 509 5.60 -37.39 -34.89
C ALA A 509 5.90 -38.55 -33.94
N GLY A 510 4.98 -38.87 -33.01
CA GLY A 510 5.18 -39.93 -32.01
C GLY A 510 6.43 -39.74 -31.15
N GLY A 511 6.83 -38.49 -30.93
CA GLY A 511 8.07 -38.11 -30.26
C GLY A 511 9.37 -38.33 -31.04
N ALA A 512 9.31 -38.80 -32.30
CA ALA A 512 10.43 -38.71 -33.23
C ALA A 512 10.45 -37.33 -33.89
N ALA A 513 11.64 -36.77 -34.12
CA ALA A 513 11.83 -35.53 -34.87
C ALA A 513 12.09 -35.86 -36.34
N VAL A 514 11.10 -35.60 -37.19
CA VAL A 514 11.14 -35.95 -38.63
C VAL A 514 11.68 -34.77 -39.43
N PRO A 515 12.83 -34.89 -40.11
CA PRO A 515 13.43 -33.77 -40.84
C PRO A 515 12.56 -33.32 -42.01
N LEU A 516 12.44 -32.01 -42.18
CA LEU A 516 11.78 -31.37 -43.30
C LEU A 516 12.83 -30.72 -44.21
N SER A 517 12.79 -31.01 -45.52
CA SER A 517 13.48 -30.13 -46.47
C SER A 517 12.76 -28.78 -46.54
N GLY A 518 13.41 -27.73 -47.08
CA GLY A 518 12.75 -26.44 -47.31
C GLY A 518 11.51 -26.55 -48.21
N GLY A 519 11.49 -27.53 -49.12
CA GLY A 519 10.33 -27.88 -49.93
C GLY A 519 9.21 -28.50 -49.10
N ASP A 520 9.51 -29.52 -48.28
CA ASP A 520 8.52 -30.16 -47.40
C ASP A 520 7.92 -29.19 -46.38
N PHE A 521 8.75 -28.29 -45.83
CA PHE A 521 8.33 -27.32 -44.82
C PHE A 521 7.18 -26.42 -45.32
N THR A 522 7.28 -25.94 -46.56
CA THR A 522 6.23 -25.14 -47.20
C THR A 522 5.10 -26.03 -47.76
N ALA A 523 5.43 -27.11 -48.47
CA ALA A 523 4.44 -27.96 -49.14
C ALA A 523 3.47 -28.67 -48.17
N LEU A 524 3.91 -28.95 -46.95
CA LEU A 524 3.07 -29.55 -45.90
C LEU A 524 2.35 -28.51 -45.03
N GLY A 525 2.62 -27.20 -45.22
CA GLY A 525 2.03 -26.09 -44.47
C GLY A 525 2.60 -25.91 -43.05
N TYR A 526 3.88 -26.26 -42.85
CA TYR A 526 4.56 -26.09 -41.56
C TYR A 526 5.21 -24.71 -41.41
N ASP A 527 5.46 -24.02 -42.52
CA ASP A 527 5.84 -22.60 -42.61
C ASP A 527 4.83 -21.65 -41.94
N GLN A 528 3.55 -22.05 -41.90
CA GLN A 528 2.47 -21.31 -41.24
C GLN A 528 2.31 -21.63 -39.74
N ARG A 529 3.20 -22.43 -39.14
CA ARG A 529 3.14 -22.82 -37.72
C ARG A 529 4.24 -22.14 -36.89
N PRO A 530 4.02 -21.90 -35.57
CA PRO A 530 5.07 -21.47 -34.67
C PRO A 530 6.25 -22.45 -34.66
N LEU A 531 7.45 -21.93 -34.92
CA LEU A 531 8.69 -22.70 -34.93
C LEU A 531 9.32 -22.69 -33.53
N GLN A 532 9.29 -23.83 -32.85
CA GLN A 532 9.74 -23.98 -31.47
C GLN A 532 11.24 -24.24 -31.38
N SER A 533 11.92 -23.58 -30.44
CA SER A 533 13.36 -23.79 -30.19
C SER A 533 13.56 -24.85 -29.10
N VAL A 534 14.27 -25.93 -29.41
CA VAL A 534 14.54 -27.05 -28.50
C VAL A 534 16.03 -27.16 -28.14
N PRO A 535 16.39 -27.80 -27.00
CA PRO A 535 17.77 -28.18 -26.70
C PRO A 535 18.30 -29.14 -27.78
N GLY A 536 19.53 -28.91 -28.25
CA GLY A 536 20.19 -29.73 -29.27
C GLY A 536 20.52 -31.14 -28.79
N THR A 537 20.84 -31.32 -27.51
CA THR A 537 21.05 -32.67 -26.94
C THR A 537 19.78 -33.52 -26.95
N TRP A 538 18.62 -32.89 -26.70
CA TRP A 538 17.32 -33.53 -26.81
C TRP A 538 16.92 -33.76 -28.28
N GLU A 539 17.15 -32.79 -29.16
CA GLU A 539 16.89 -32.89 -30.59
C GLU A 539 17.59 -34.10 -31.21
N GLN A 540 18.90 -34.25 -30.98
CA GLN A 540 19.69 -35.38 -31.46
C GLN A 540 19.09 -36.72 -31.02
N ALA A 541 18.63 -36.83 -29.78
CA ALA A 541 17.95 -38.03 -29.27
C ALA A 541 16.56 -38.26 -29.89
N ALA A 542 15.83 -37.20 -30.25
CA ALA A 542 14.54 -37.28 -30.94
C ALA A 542 14.69 -37.64 -32.44
N VAL A 543 15.74 -37.15 -33.10
CA VAL A 543 16.11 -37.47 -34.50
C VAL A 543 16.63 -38.91 -34.62
N ALA A 544 17.39 -39.38 -33.62
CA ALA A 544 17.92 -40.75 -33.59
C ALA A 544 16.86 -41.84 -33.36
N ARG A 545 15.58 -41.50 -33.14
CA ARG A 545 14.51 -42.49 -32.97
C ARG A 545 14.24 -43.21 -34.31
N PRO A 546 14.30 -44.56 -34.36
CA PRO A 546 14.17 -45.30 -35.63
C PRO A 546 12.77 -45.22 -36.24
N ALA A 547 11.75 -44.98 -35.42
CA ALA A 547 10.36 -44.79 -35.83
C ALA A 547 9.61 -43.94 -34.77
N PRO A 548 8.45 -43.37 -35.13
CA PRO A 548 7.51 -42.79 -34.16
C PRO A 548 7.00 -43.85 -33.16
N ALA A 549 6.43 -43.39 -32.04
CA ALA A 549 5.73 -44.27 -31.12
C ALA A 549 4.54 -45.00 -31.78
N GLN A 550 4.27 -46.23 -31.32
CA GLN A 550 3.07 -46.98 -31.69
C GLN A 550 1.81 -46.15 -31.45
N GLY A 551 0.85 -46.21 -32.39
CA GLY A 551 -0.38 -45.41 -32.37
C GLY A 551 -0.29 -44.11 -33.16
N THR A 552 0.91 -43.68 -33.57
CA THR A 552 1.07 -42.46 -34.39
C THR A 552 0.46 -42.64 -35.76
N LEU A 553 -0.34 -41.66 -36.21
CA LEU A 553 -0.92 -41.61 -37.55
C LEU A 553 -0.08 -40.69 -38.44
N LEU A 554 0.35 -41.21 -39.58
CA LEU A 554 1.19 -40.50 -40.56
C LEU A 554 0.48 -40.38 -41.91
N LEU A 555 0.66 -39.26 -42.59
CA LEU A 555 0.24 -39.07 -43.99
C LEU A 555 1.40 -38.45 -44.77
N SER A 556 1.66 -38.96 -45.96
CA SER A 556 2.66 -38.41 -46.88
C SER A 556 1.99 -37.75 -48.09
N PRO A 557 2.59 -36.71 -48.72
CA PRO A 557 1.92 -35.91 -49.74
C PRO A 557 1.69 -36.64 -51.08
N ASP A 558 2.37 -37.77 -51.30
CA ASP A 558 2.30 -38.59 -52.53
C ASP A 558 1.10 -39.53 -52.61
N ASN A 559 0.43 -39.82 -51.48
CA ASN A 559 -0.72 -40.73 -51.44
C ASN A 559 -1.73 -40.33 -50.35
N ALA A 560 -2.99 -40.70 -50.53
CA ALA A 560 -4.06 -40.41 -49.57
C ALA A 560 -4.13 -41.43 -48.39
N THR A 561 -3.18 -42.36 -48.28
CA THR A 561 -3.22 -43.42 -47.27
C THR A 561 -2.67 -42.91 -45.95
N VAL A 562 -3.51 -42.94 -44.92
CA VAL A 562 -3.03 -42.74 -43.54
C VAL A 562 -2.38 -44.04 -43.05
N TRP A 563 -1.18 -43.93 -42.51
CA TRP A 563 -0.38 -45.03 -41.98
C TRP A 563 -0.39 -45.00 -40.45
N LEU A 564 -0.89 -46.06 -39.84
CA LEU A 564 -0.76 -46.32 -38.41
C LEU A 564 0.62 -46.92 -38.12
N VAL A 565 1.40 -46.28 -37.27
CA VAL A 565 2.64 -46.87 -36.74
C VAL A 565 2.28 -47.93 -35.69
N THR A 566 2.74 -49.16 -35.90
CA THR A 566 2.45 -50.31 -35.04
C THR A 566 3.58 -50.58 -34.05
N ALA A 567 3.47 -51.66 -33.27
CA ALA A 567 4.59 -52.19 -32.51
C ALA A 567 5.81 -52.45 -33.43
N ALA A 568 7.01 -52.39 -32.85
CA ALA A 568 8.30 -52.51 -33.55
C ALA A 568 8.59 -51.46 -34.65
N GLY A 569 7.84 -50.36 -34.71
CA GLY A 569 8.12 -49.25 -35.64
C GLY A 569 7.74 -49.52 -37.10
N GLN A 570 6.97 -50.58 -37.36
CA GLN A 570 6.38 -50.83 -38.67
C GLN A 570 5.17 -49.91 -38.91
N LYS A 571 4.65 -49.91 -40.14
CA LYS A 571 3.43 -49.18 -40.54
C LYS A 571 2.37 -50.12 -41.11
N LYS A 572 1.10 -49.83 -40.80
CA LYS A 572 -0.09 -50.46 -41.38
C LYS A 572 -0.94 -49.40 -42.09
N ALA A 573 -1.41 -49.68 -43.30
CA ALA A 573 -2.36 -48.82 -44.00
C ALA A 573 -3.73 -48.82 -43.29
N LEU A 574 -4.31 -47.64 -43.09
CA LEU A 574 -5.71 -47.48 -42.65
C LEU A 574 -6.62 -47.19 -43.84
N THR A 575 -7.89 -47.53 -43.68
CA THR A 575 -8.98 -47.30 -44.62
C THR A 575 -9.95 -46.24 -44.09
N ALA A 576 -10.85 -45.74 -44.94
CA ALA A 576 -11.90 -44.82 -44.50
C ALA A 576 -12.79 -45.40 -43.38
N ALA A 577 -12.90 -46.73 -43.28
CA ALA A 577 -13.67 -47.40 -42.23
C ALA A 577 -13.00 -47.35 -40.84
N ASP A 578 -11.71 -47.00 -40.75
CA ASP A 578 -10.95 -46.89 -39.50
C ASP A 578 -11.09 -45.51 -38.83
N PHE A 579 -11.82 -44.58 -39.43
CA PHE A 579 -12.04 -43.21 -38.93
C PHE A 579 -13.49 -42.96 -38.50
N GLY A 580 -13.68 -41.98 -37.62
CA GLY A 580 -15.00 -41.52 -37.17
C GLY A 580 -15.20 -41.61 -35.64
N PRO A 581 -16.43 -41.35 -35.14
CA PRO A 581 -16.72 -41.38 -33.72
C PRO A 581 -16.34 -42.71 -33.05
N GLY A 582 -15.53 -42.65 -31.99
CA GLY A 582 -15.01 -43.83 -31.29
C GLY A 582 -13.89 -44.58 -32.01
N LYS A 583 -13.34 -44.02 -33.10
CA LYS A 583 -12.20 -44.56 -33.86
C LYS A 583 -11.10 -43.49 -34.01
N TYR A 584 -10.18 -43.65 -34.96
CA TYR A 584 -9.14 -42.66 -35.24
C TYR A 584 -9.74 -41.35 -35.76
N SER A 585 -9.10 -40.22 -35.42
CA SER A 585 -9.45 -38.90 -35.96
C SER A 585 -8.44 -38.44 -37.01
N LEU A 586 -8.94 -37.76 -38.05
CA LEU A 586 -8.09 -37.08 -39.04
C LEU A 586 -7.34 -35.87 -38.45
N THR A 587 -7.76 -35.36 -37.30
CA THR A 587 -7.06 -34.29 -36.57
C THR A 587 -5.70 -34.72 -36.02
N ASP A 588 -5.52 -36.02 -35.80
CA ASP A 588 -4.36 -36.58 -35.09
C ASP A 588 -3.26 -37.04 -36.08
N VAL A 589 -3.52 -36.89 -37.37
CA VAL A 589 -2.66 -37.30 -38.49
C VAL A 589 -1.55 -36.27 -38.70
N VAL A 590 -0.30 -36.71 -38.56
CA VAL A 590 0.87 -35.87 -38.84
C VAL A 590 1.26 -36.01 -40.31
N LYS A 591 1.35 -34.88 -41.01
CA LYS A 591 1.92 -34.85 -42.36
C LYS A 591 3.45 -34.97 -42.27
N VAL A 592 4.04 -35.90 -43.00
CA VAL A 592 5.49 -36.13 -43.02
C VAL A 592 5.98 -36.32 -44.46
N PRO A 593 7.27 -36.08 -44.75
CA PRO A 593 7.80 -36.31 -46.10
C PRO A 593 7.64 -37.76 -46.56
N THR A 594 7.37 -37.97 -47.84
CA THR A 594 7.25 -39.31 -48.46
C THR A 594 8.47 -40.19 -48.17
N ALA A 595 9.67 -39.60 -48.24
CA ALA A 595 10.93 -40.27 -47.92
C ALA A 595 11.04 -40.75 -46.46
N TYR A 596 10.21 -40.25 -45.53
CA TYR A 596 10.13 -40.76 -44.16
C TYR A 596 9.22 -42.00 -44.09
N THR A 597 7.99 -41.91 -44.59
CA THR A 597 7.07 -43.06 -44.62
C THR A 597 7.60 -44.24 -45.44
N ALA A 598 8.41 -43.99 -46.47
CA ALA A 598 9.04 -45.03 -47.28
C ALA A 598 10.10 -45.86 -46.52
N LYS A 599 10.69 -45.32 -45.45
CA LYS A 599 11.70 -46.02 -44.62
C LYS A 599 11.09 -46.98 -43.60
N LEU A 600 9.84 -46.77 -43.21
CA LEU A 600 9.15 -47.62 -42.22
C LEU A 600 8.69 -48.93 -42.88
N PRO A 601 9.08 -50.12 -42.35
CA PRO A 601 8.65 -51.40 -42.90
C PRO A 601 7.12 -51.54 -42.84
N THR A 602 6.51 -52.13 -43.87
CA THR A 602 5.06 -52.36 -43.88
C THR A 602 4.75 -53.68 -43.19
N THR A 603 3.79 -53.68 -42.26
CA THR A 603 3.26 -54.92 -41.66
C THR A 603 2.41 -55.67 -42.69
N ALA A 604 2.53 -56.99 -42.73
CA ALA A 604 1.74 -57.88 -43.60
C ALA A 604 0.25 -57.91 -43.22
#